data_AF-A0A7C6T335-F1
#
_entry.id   AF-A0A7C6T335-F1
#
_cell.length_a   1.000
_cell.length_b   1.000
_cell.length_c   1.000
_cell.angle_alpha   90.00
_cell.angle_beta   90.00
_cell.angle_gamma   90.00
#
_symmetry.space_group_name_H-M   'P 1'
#
loop_
_entity.id
_entity.type
_entity.pdbx_description
1 polymer ?
#
loop_
_entity_poly.entity_id
_entity_poly.type
_entity_poly.pdbx_seq_one_letter_code
_entity_poly.pdbx_strand_id
1 'polypeptide(L)'
;TLNLGSQVDNEDFIREAVLFEADALLVSQTVTQKDVHIRNMTELVELLEAESLRKRFLLIAGGPRISHELAKELGFDAGFGPGKYAGDVAAFIVTELEKRKEMEMGEIK
;
A
#
# COMPACT_ATOMS: atom_id res chain seq x y z
N THR A 1 -3.96 -8.31 -11.96
CA THR A 1 -3.19 -7.19 -11.41
C THR A 1 -2.98 -6.16 -12.52
N LEU A 2 -2.87 -4.89 -12.17
CA LEU A 2 -2.49 -3.81 -13.09
C LEU A 2 -1.10 -3.30 -12.67
N ASN A 3 -0.14 -3.29 -13.60
CA ASN A 3 1.21 -2.78 -13.35
C ASN A 3 1.41 -1.48 -14.14
N LEU A 4 1.66 -0.39 -13.43
CA LEU A 4 1.80 0.96 -14.01
C LEU A 4 3.26 1.33 -14.32
N GLY A 5 4.20 0.41 -14.09
CA GLY A 5 5.61 0.62 -14.38
C GLY A 5 6.33 1.43 -13.30
N SER A 6 7.24 2.29 -13.74
CA SER A 6 8.10 3.11 -12.88
C SER A 6 7.83 4.60 -13.08
N GLN A 7 8.16 5.42 -12.07
CA GLN A 7 7.99 6.87 -12.12
C GLN A 7 6.53 7.29 -12.33
N VAL A 8 5.62 6.63 -11.60
CA VAL A 8 4.20 6.95 -11.56
C VAL A 8 3.98 7.91 -10.40
N ASP A 9 3.38 9.07 -10.68
CA ASP A 9 3.03 10.05 -9.67
C ASP A 9 1.90 9.51 -8.76
N ASN A 10 1.88 9.92 -7.49
CA ASN A 10 0.93 9.40 -6.50
C ASN A 10 -0.53 9.64 -6.91
N GLU A 11 -0.84 10.79 -7.49
CA GLU A 11 -2.19 11.14 -7.98
C GLU A 11 -2.66 10.19 -9.09
N ASP A 12 -1.79 9.92 -10.07
CA ASP A 12 -2.07 8.96 -11.15
C ASP A 12 -2.20 7.53 -10.61
N PHE A 13 -1.35 7.14 -9.66
CA PHE A 13 -1.44 5.84 -9.01
C PHE A 13 -2.79 5.63 -8.32
N ILE A 14 -3.27 6.63 -7.57
CA ILE A 14 -4.59 6.59 -6.90
C ILE A 14 -5.71 6.55 -7.95
N ARG A 15 -5.64 7.42 -8.97
CA ARG A 15 -6.65 7.52 -10.03
C ARG A 15 -6.83 6.18 -10.76
N GLU A 16 -5.73 5.57 -11.21
CA GLU A 16 -5.77 4.27 -11.89
C GLU A 16 -6.28 3.16 -10.96
N ALA A 17 -5.93 3.19 -9.67
CA ALA A 17 -6.43 2.22 -8.71
C ALA A 17 -7.94 2.31 -8.47
N VAL A 18 -8.50 3.52 -8.44
CA VAL A 18 -9.95 3.75 -8.36
C VAL A 18 -10.65 3.24 -9.61
N LEU A 19 -10.11 3.55 -10.80
CA LEU A 19 -10.67 3.12 -12.09
C LEU A 19 -10.60 1.60 -12.29
N PHE A 20 -9.53 0.98 -11.80
CA PHE A 20 -9.32 -0.46 -11.85
C PHE A 20 -10.08 -1.21 -10.74
N GLU A 21 -10.75 -0.49 -9.83
CA GLU A 21 -11.43 -1.04 -8.66
C GLU A 21 -10.51 -1.93 -7.81
N ALA A 22 -9.27 -1.48 -7.58
CA ALA A 22 -8.27 -2.26 -6.85
C ALA A 22 -8.70 -2.51 -5.39
N ASP A 23 -8.44 -3.72 -4.88
CA ASP A 23 -8.53 -4.03 -3.45
C ASP A 23 -7.24 -3.69 -2.69
N ALA A 24 -6.10 -3.76 -3.38
CA ALA A 24 -4.77 -3.56 -2.81
C ALA A 24 -3.89 -2.69 -3.71
N LEU A 25 -3.13 -1.81 -3.08
CA LEU A 25 -2.16 -0.91 -3.68
C LEU A 25 -0.75 -1.35 -3.25
N LEU A 26 0.11 -1.65 -4.23
CA LEU A 26 1.49 -2.04 -4.00
C LEU A 26 2.43 -0.99 -4.59
N VAL A 27 3.22 -0.33 -3.75
CA VAL A 27 4.23 0.67 -4.17
C VAL A 27 5.64 0.19 -3.85
N SER A 28 6.57 0.39 -4.77
CA SER A 28 7.98 0.01 -4.61
C SER A 28 8.87 1.25 -4.57
N GLN A 29 9.75 1.33 -3.57
CA GLN A 29 10.66 2.46 -3.34
C GLN A 29 12.10 1.97 -3.22
N THR A 30 12.94 2.32 -4.18
CA THR A 30 14.35 1.91 -4.23
C THR A 30 15.33 3.04 -3.91
N VAL A 31 15.02 4.27 -4.34
CA VAL A 31 15.86 5.44 -4.10
C VAL A 31 15.56 6.02 -2.73
N THR A 32 16.57 6.04 -1.86
CA THR A 32 16.41 6.53 -0.48
C THR A 32 17.19 7.79 -0.15
N GLN A 33 17.86 8.38 -1.14
CA GLN A 33 18.68 9.57 -0.96
C GLN A 33 17.82 10.73 -0.44
N LYS A 34 18.30 11.40 0.62
CA LYS A 34 17.61 12.53 1.27
C LYS A 34 16.17 12.18 1.68
N ASP A 35 15.93 10.93 2.05
CA ASP A 35 14.65 10.43 2.52
C ASP A 35 13.49 10.60 1.52
N VAL A 36 13.79 10.61 0.22
CA VAL A 36 12.77 10.81 -0.83
C VAL A 36 11.68 9.73 -0.79
N HIS A 37 12.05 8.46 -0.58
CA HIS A 37 11.09 7.38 -0.35
C HIS A 37 10.11 7.64 0.79
N ILE A 38 10.58 8.17 1.92
CA ILE A 38 9.72 8.50 3.08
C ILE A 38 8.75 9.59 2.67
N ARG A 39 9.23 10.68 2.07
CA ARG A 39 8.38 11.80 1.62
C ARG A 39 7.32 11.34 0.62
N ASN A 40 7.69 10.56 -0.38
CA ASN A 40 6.77 10.04 -1.39
C ASN A 40 5.72 9.11 -0.77
N MET A 41 6.12 8.26 0.19
CA MET A 41 5.22 7.35 0.88
C MET A 41 4.25 8.09 1.81
N THR A 42 4.74 9.10 2.53
CA THR A 42 3.91 9.98 3.37
C THR A 42 2.89 10.73 2.51
N GLU A 43 3.33 11.35 1.42
CA GLU A 43 2.45 12.05 0.49
C GLU A 43 1.35 11.15 -0.06
N LEU A 44 1.67 9.89 -0.44
CA LEU A 44 0.68 8.93 -0.91
C LEU A 44 -0.41 8.66 0.14
N VAL A 45 -0.01 8.51 1.40
CA VAL A 45 -0.96 8.29 2.51
C VAL A 45 -1.79 9.54 2.75
N GLU A 46 -1.17 10.72 2.78
CA GLU A 46 -1.86 12.00 2.96
C GLU A 46 -2.90 12.26 1.87
N LEU A 47 -2.57 11.97 0.60
CA LEU A 47 -3.51 12.09 -0.52
C LEU A 47 -4.69 11.12 -0.38
N LEU A 48 -4.42 9.85 -0.06
CA LEU A 48 -5.46 8.86 0.18
C LEU A 48 -6.37 9.24 1.36
N GLU A 49 -5.84 9.85 2.41
CA GLU A 49 -6.63 10.34 3.54
C GLU A 49 -7.46 11.57 3.18
N ALA A 50 -6.86 12.53 2.48
CA ALA A 50 -7.53 13.75 2.01
C ALA A 50 -8.75 13.42 1.12
N GLU A 51 -8.64 12.38 0.29
CA GLU A 51 -9.74 11.90 -0.56
C GLU A 51 -10.67 10.89 0.14
N SER A 52 -10.48 10.61 1.44
CA SER A 52 -11.23 9.59 2.19
C SER A 52 -11.16 8.17 1.58
N LEU A 53 -10.10 7.89 0.82
CA LEU A 53 -9.85 6.62 0.15
C LEU A 53 -8.93 5.69 0.96
N ARG A 54 -8.22 6.18 1.99
CA ARG A 54 -7.22 5.37 2.71
C ARG A 54 -7.76 4.04 3.22
N LYS A 55 -8.99 4.00 3.75
CA LYS A 55 -9.60 2.77 4.27
C LYS A 55 -10.07 1.81 3.19
N ARG A 56 -10.31 2.30 1.97
CA ARG A 56 -10.79 1.49 0.83
C ARG A 56 -9.76 0.46 0.39
N PHE A 57 -8.49 0.80 0.45
CA PHE A 57 -7.40 -0.02 -0.09
C PHE A 57 -6.59 -0.69 1.03
N LEU A 58 -6.06 -1.87 0.73
CA LEU A 58 -4.92 -2.43 1.45
C LEU A 58 -3.63 -1.84 0.86
N LEU A 59 -2.91 -1.04 1.64
CA LEU A 59 -1.76 -0.27 1.16
C LEU A 59 -0.45 -0.91 1.60
N ILE A 60 0.36 -1.35 0.64
CA ILE A 60 1.57 -2.14 0.88
C ILE A 60 2.77 -1.45 0.24
N ALA A 61 3.86 -1.33 1.01
CA ALA A 61 5.14 -0.82 0.54
C ALA A 61 6.17 -1.93 0.35
N GLY A 62 7.06 -1.78 -0.63
CA GLY A 62 8.18 -2.68 -0.86
C GLY A 62 9.45 -1.92 -1.22
N GLY A 63 10.61 -2.52 -0.96
CA GLY A 63 11.89 -1.94 -1.39
C GLY A 63 13.08 -2.38 -0.56
N PRO A 64 14.31 -2.14 -1.04
CA PRO A 64 15.54 -2.60 -0.38
C PRO A 64 15.76 -2.00 1.02
N ARG A 65 15.12 -0.88 1.33
CA ARG A 65 15.22 -0.16 2.61
C ARG A 65 13.89 -0.05 3.34
N ILE A 66 12.88 -0.80 2.90
CA ILE A 66 11.56 -0.83 3.54
C ILE A 66 11.53 -1.97 4.55
N SER A 67 11.21 -1.65 5.80
CA SER A 67 10.83 -2.63 6.82
C SER A 67 9.32 -2.59 7.06
N HIS A 68 8.80 -3.61 7.74
CA HIS A 68 7.39 -3.64 8.12
C HIS A 68 7.05 -2.50 9.08
N GLU A 69 7.94 -2.23 10.04
CA GLU A 69 7.80 -1.20 11.07
C GLU A 69 7.76 0.21 10.45
N LEU A 70 8.69 0.52 9.54
CA LEU A 70 8.72 1.80 8.84
C LEU A 70 7.41 2.01 8.04
N ALA A 71 6.96 0.98 7.33
CA ALA A 71 5.71 1.08 6.57
C ALA A 71 4.51 1.36 7.50
N LYS A 72 4.39 0.64 8.62
CA LYS A 72 3.35 0.86 9.62
C LYS A 72 3.38 2.28 10.19
N GLU A 73 4.56 2.79 10.53
CA GLU A 73 4.73 4.15 11.05
C GLU A 73 4.24 5.21 10.07
N LEU A 74 4.47 5.00 8.77
CA LEU A 74 4.05 5.90 7.70
C LEU A 74 2.58 5.73 7.29
N GLY A 75 1.83 4.84 7.94
CA GLY A 75 0.41 4.63 7.67
C GLY A 75 0.10 3.56 6.61
N PHE A 76 1.06 2.70 6.25
CA PHE A 76 0.83 1.52 5.41
C PHE A 76 0.36 0.32 6.23
N ASP A 77 -0.27 -0.65 5.56
CA ASP A 77 -0.73 -1.88 6.19
C ASP A 77 0.42 -2.88 6.39
N ALA A 78 1.39 -2.91 5.47
CA ALA A 78 2.61 -3.70 5.58
C ALA A 78 3.76 -3.16 4.73
N GLY A 79 4.99 -3.48 5.15
CA GLY A 79 6.22 -3.28 4.39
C GLY A 79 6.94 -4.59 4.09
N PHE A 80 7.45 -4.75 2.88
CA PHE A 80 8.21 -5.92 2.43
C PHE A 80 9.62 -5.54 1.94
N GLY A 81 10.63 -5.95 2.71
CA GLY A 81 12.04 -5.74 2.38
C GLY A 81 12.66 -6.83 1.50
N PRO A 82 14.00 -6.85 1.36
CA PRO A 82 14.72 -7.88 0.63
C PRO A 82 14.40 -9.31 1.09
N GLY A 83 14.40 -10.26 0.15
CA GLY A 83 14.14 -11.68 0.43
C GLY A 83 12.67 -12.05 0.62
N LYS A 84 11.76 -11.11 0.37
CA LYS A 84 10.31 -11.35 0.26
C LYS A 84 9.90 -11.54 -1.19
N TYR A 85 8.96 -12.46 -1.40
CA TYR A 85 8.48 -12.87 -2.71
C TYR A 85 6.99 -12.62 -2.86
N ALA A 86 6.48 -12.76 -4.08
CA ALA A 86 5.06 -12.60 -4.38
C ALA A 86 4.16 -13.47 -3.48
N GLY A 87 4.64 -14.67 -3.09
CA GLY A 87 3.91 -15.56 -2.17
C GLY A 87 3.72 -14.95 -0.78
N ASP A 88 4.74 -14.30 -0.22
CA ASP A 88 4.65 -13.61 1.08
C ASP A 88 3.62 -12.47 1.02
N VAL A 89 3.65 -11.69 -0.06
CA VAL A 89 2.76 -10.55 -0.25
C VAL A 89 1.33 -11.01 -0.47
N ALA A 90 1.11 -12.04 -1.31
CA ALA A 90 -0.20 -12.60 -1.57
C ALA A 90 -0.83 -13.21 -0.30
N ALA A 91 -0.05 -13.94 0.50
CA ALA A 91 -0.51 -14.48 1.76
C ALA A 91 -1.00 -13.36 2.70
N PHE A 92 -0.23 -12.28 2.83
CA PHE A 92 -0.65 -11.13 3.62
C PHE A 92 -1.93 -10.49 3.08
N ILE A 93 -2.03 -10.25 1.76
CA ILE A 93 -3.21 -9.62 1.14
C ILE A 93 -4.47 -10.42 1.44
N VAL A 94 -4.46 -11.73 1.17
CA VAL A 94 -5.64 -12.59 1.36
C VAL A 94 -6.06 -12.61 2.82
N THR A 95 -5.11 -12.82 3.73
CA THR A 95 -5.39 -12.85 5.17
C THR A 95 -5.95 -11.52 5.68
N GLU A 96 -5.43 -10.39 5.20
CA GLU A 96 -5.87 -9.09 5.71
C GLU A 96 -7.21 -8.64 5.12
N LEU A 97 -7.48 -8.95 3.85
CA LEU A 97 -8.80 -8.72 3.24
C LEU A 97 -9.89 -9.56 3.92
N GLU A 98 -9.59 -10.82 4.25
CA GLU A 98 -10.52 -11.69 4.98
C GLU A 98 -10.87 -11.09 6.36
N LYS A 99 -9.88 -10.65 7.13
CA LYS A 99 -10.12 -9.98 8.42
C LYS A 99 -10.98 -8.72 8.29
N ARG A 100 -10.70 -7.86 7.29
CA ARG A 100 -11.49 -6.63 7.06
C ARG A 100 -12.95 -6.96 6.78
N LYS A 101 -13.19 -7.97 5.94
CA LYS A 101 -14.54 -8.44 5.64
C LYS A 101 -15.25 -9.01 6.88
N GLU A 102 -14.56 -9.76 7.72
CA GLU A 102 -15.12 -10.27 8.98
C GLU A 102 -15.51 -9.15 9.94
N MET A 103 -14.67 -8.11 10.07
CA MET A 103 -14.95 -6.94 10.90
C MET A 103 -16.19 -6.20 10.39
N GLU A 104 -16.30 -5.94 9.08
CA GLU A 104 -17.47 -5.32 8.47
C GLU A 104 -18.75 -6.14 8.70
N MET A 105 -18.68 -7.47 8.57
CA MET A 105 -19.82 -8.35 8.84
C MET A 105 -20.18 -8.46 10.33
N GLY A 106 -19.22 -8.25 11.22
CA GLY A 106 -19.41 -8.25 12.67
C GLY A 106 -20.05 -6.97 13.19
N GLU A 107 -19.78 -5.82 12.56
CA GLU A 107 -20.41 -4.53 12.89
C GLU A 107 -21.88 -4.43 12.45
N ILE A 108 -22.33 -5.31 11.54
CA ILE A 108 -23.71 -5.35 11.03
C ILE A 108 -24.63 -6.27 11.87
N LYS A 109 -24.09 -7.03 12.82
CA LYS A 109 -24.86 -7.88 13.75
C LYS A 109 -25.21 -7.15 15.05
#